data_AF-A0A924L871-F1
#
_entry.id   AF-A0A924L871-F1
#
_cell.length_a   1.000
_cell.length_b   1.000
_cell.length_c   1.000
_cell.angle_alpha   90.00
_cell.angle_beta   90.00
_cell.angle_gamma   90.00
#
_symmetry.space_group_name_H-M   'P 1'
#
loop_
_entity.id
_entity.type
_entity.pdbx_description
1 polymer ?
#
loop_
_entity_poly.entity_id
_entity_poly.type
_entity_poly.pdbx_seq_one_letter_code
_entity_poly.pdbx_strand_id
1 'polypeptide(L)'
;MIDTAWDRLLDMIDHYADNPDRPVTVELEHTLAGLCVEAAREGSIDRELHMLATARWLSGLVAAHRVIRAMHPEVSPDDDLAVLRVIVTRWLHPARPGR
;
A
#
# COMPACT_ATOMS: atom_id res chain seq x y z
N MET A 1 8.03 -7.55 18.66
CA MET A 1 7.00 -7.86 17.66
C MET A 1 7.71 -8.45 16.46
N ILE A 2 7.16 -9.50 15.85
CA ILE A 2 7.69 -10.03 14.59
C ILE A 2 7.16 -9.09 13.51
N ASP A 3 8.06 -8.41 12.81
CA ASP A 3 7.76 -7.54 11.68
C ASP A 3 7.31 -8.40 10.48
N THR A 4 6.04 -8.31 10.12
CA THR A 4 5.39 -9.15 9.09
C THR A 4 5.56 -8.55 7.68
N ALA A 5 5.33 -9.35 6.63
CA ALA A 5 5.35 -8.81 5.27
C ALA A 5 4.25 -7.75 5.04
N TRP A 6 3.14 -7.85 5.78
CA TRP A 6 2.08 -6.84 5.81
C TRP A 6 2.57 -5.51 6.41
N ASP A 7 3.24 -5.55 7.56
CA ASP A 7 3.75 -4.35 8.23
C ASP A 7 4.76 -3.62 7.33
N ARG A 8 5.70 -4.37 6.73
CA ARG A 8 6.65 -3.84 5.76
C ARG A 8 6.00 -3.24 4.52
N LEU A 9 4.90 -3.82 4.05
CA LEU A 9 4.14 -3.29 2.92
C LEU A 9 3.54 -1.93 3.26
N LEU A 10 2.90 -1.81 4.42
CA LEU A 10 2.32 -0.55 4.87
C LEU A 10 3.39 0.52 5.12
N ASP A 11 4.50 0.15 5.79
CA ASP A 11 5.61 1.06 6.02
C ASP A 11 6.21 1.59 4.71
N MET A 12 6.31 0.73 3.69
CA MET A 12 6.77 1.15 2.36
C MET A 12 5.79 2.11 1.70
N ILE A 13 4.48 1.81 1.77
CA ILE A 13 3.43 2.69 1.22
C ILE A 13 3.47 4.05 1.92
N ASP A 14 3.57 4.07 3.25
CA ASP A 14 3.62 5.30 4.04
C ASP A 14 4.86 6.12 3.72
N HIS A 15 6.02 5.47 3.69
CA HIS A 15 7.29 6.12 3.36
C HIS A 15 7.23 6.79 1.99
N TYR A 16 6.64 6.15 0.99
CA TYR A 16 6.48 6.79 -0.31
C TYR A 16 5.33 7.81 -0.30
N ALA A 17 4.21 7.57 0.35
CA ALA A 17 3.08 8.51 0.41
C ALA A 17 3.48 9.85 1.05
N ASP A 18 4.37 9.82 2.05
CA ASP A 18 4.82 11.02 2.76
C ASP A 18 5.92 11.80 2.01
N ASN A 19 6.73 11.13 1.18
CA ASN A 19 7.88 11.71 0.48
C ASN A 19 7.59 12.02 -1.01
N PRO A 20 7.09 13.22 -1.38
CA PRO A 20 6.68 13.54 -2.75
C PRO A 20 7.84 13.52 -3.76
N ASP A 21 9.06 13.85 -3.33
CA ASP A 21 10.24 13.92 -4.20
C ASP A 21 10.81 12.53 -4.57
N ARG A 22 10.37 11.48 -3.88
CA ARG A 22 10.85 10.12 -4.14
C ARG A 22 10.12 9.52 -5.34
N PRO A 23 10.80 9.14 -6.43
CA PRO A 23 10.14 8.66 -7.63
C PRO A 23 9.43 7.31 -7.40
N VAL A 24 8.22 7.16 -7.94
CA VAL A 24 7.53 5.86 -8.06
C VAL A 24 8.07 5.17 -9.31
N THR A 25 8.75 4.05 -9.12
CA THR A 25 9.49 3.35 -10.19
C THR A 25 9.00 1.93 -10.40
N VAL A 26 9.39 1.31 -11.52
CA VAL A 26 9.16 -0.13 -11.77
C VAL A 26 9.85 -1.01 -10.72
N GLU A 27 10.98 -0.56 -10.18
CA GLU A 27 11.66 -1.26 -9.07
C GLU A 27 10.80 -1.28 -7.81
N LEU A 28 10.18 -0.16 -7.44
CA LEU A 28 9.21 -0.12 -6.34
C LEU A 28 8.04 -1.07 -6.59
N GLU A 29 7.49 -1.11 -7.81
CA GLU A 29 6.41 -2.04 -8.16
C GLU A 29 6.83 -3.50 -7.93
N HIS A 30 8.05 -3.88 -8.31
CA HIS A 30 8.57 -5.22 -8.04
C HIS A 30 8.76 -5.50 -6.55
N THR A 31 9.26 -4.52 -5.78
CA THR A 31 9.39 -4.66 -4.32
C THR A 31 8.03 -4.83 -3.65
N LEU A 32 7.04 -4.00 -3.99
CA LEU A 32 5.67 -4.11 -3.48
C LEU A 32 5.05 -5.46 -3.88
N ALA A 33 5.29 -5.94 -5.10
CA ALA A 33 4.80 -7.26 -5.52
C ALA A 33 5.40 -8.40 -4.69
N GLY A 34 6.69 -8.33 -4.35
CA GLY A 34 7.35 -9.28 -3.45
C GLY A 34 6.69 -9.31 -2.07
N LEU A 35 6.48 -8.14 -1.46
CA LEU A 35 5.80 -8.01 -0.17
C LEU A 35 4.36 -8.53 -0.22
N CYS A 36 3.63 -8.25 -1.31
CA CYS A 36 2.28 -8.77 -1.50
C CYS A 36 2.25 -10.31 -1.55
N VAL A 37 3.21 -10.94 -2.22
CA VAL A 37 3.34 -12.41 -2.29
C VAL A 37 3.61 -12.99 -0.90
N GLU A 38 4.51 -12.39 -0.13
CA GLU A 38 4.84 -12.83 1.23
C GLU A 38 3.63 -12.66 2.17
N ALA A 39 2.98 -11.50 2.15
CA ALA A 39 1.80 -11.24 2.97
C ALA A 39 0.60 -12.14 2.60
N ALA A 40 0.47 -12.53 1.33
CA ALA A 40 -0.54 -13.51 0.91
C ALA A 40 -0.22 -14.93 1.41
N ARG A 41 1.07 -15.30 1.51
CA ARG A 41 1.49 -16.56 2.13
C ARG A 41 1.17 -16.56 3.63
N GLU A 42 1.42 -15.45 4.32
CA GLU A 42 1.10 -15.22 5.73
C GLU A 42 -0.42 -15.19 6.02
N GLY A 43 -1.25 -14.99 4.98
CA GLY A 43 -2.72 -14.94 5.08
C GLY A 43 -3.27 -13.54 5.33
N SER A 44 -2.41 -12.52 5.32
CA SER A 44 -2.75 -11.12 5.49
C SER A 44 -3.39 -10.54 4.22
N ILE A 45 -2.99 -11.00 3.04
CA ILE A 45 -3.54 -10.55 1.74
C ILE A 45 -4.38 -11.66 1.11
N ASP A 46 -5.46 -11.26 0.45
CA ASP A 46 -6.29 -12.16 -0.35
C ASP A 46 -5.48 -12.82 -1.48
N ARG A 47 -5.41 -14.15 -1.44
CA ARG A 47 -4.66 -14.97 -2.39
C ARG A 47 -5.27 -14.99 -3.80
N GLU A 48 -6.53 -14.55 -3.95
CA GLU A 48 -7.19 -14.41 -5.25
C GLU A 48 -6.68 -13.19 -6.05
N LEU A 49 -5.95 -12.27 -5.40
CA LEU A 49 -5.39 -11.10 -6.06
C LEU A 49 -4.21 -11.43 -6.98
N HIS A 50 -4.12 -10.74 -8.11
CA HIS A 50 -2.97 -10.82 -9.00
C HIS A 50 -1.85 -9.88 -8.52
N MET A 51 -0.89 -10.42 -7.75
CA MET A 51 0.10 -9.64 -6.98
C MET A 51 0.85 -8.55 -7.76
N LEU A 52 1.28 -8.84 -8.99
CA LEU A 52 1.96 -7.83 -9.82
C LEU A 52 1.02 -6.69 -10.25
N ALA A 53 -0.23 -7.02 -10.54
CA ALA A 53 -1.21 -6.02 -10.94
C ALA A 53 -1.61 -5.17 -9.72
N THR A 54 -1.79 -5.83 -8.56
CA THR A 54 -2.01 -5.18 -7.27
C THR A 54 -0.89 -4.20 -6.94
N ALA A 55 0.37 -4.62 -7.04
CA ALA A 55 1.53 -3.75 -6.77
C ALA A 55 1.57 -2.51 -7.67
N ARG A 56 1.29 -2.67 -8.96
CA ARG A 56 1.17 -1.54 -9.90
C ARG A 56 0.08 -0.55 -9.49
N TRP A 57 -1.06 -1.05 -9.02
CA TRP A 57 -2.12 -0.19 -8.51
C TRP A 57 -1.76 0.49 -7.18
N LEU A 58 -1.05 -0.19 -6.27
CA LEU A 58 -0.55 0.42 -5.03
C LEU A 58 0.40 1.59 -5.34
N SER A 59 1.33 1.41 -6.27
CA SER A 59 2.20 2.48 -6.78
C SER A 59 1.40 3.66 -7.35
N GLY A 60 0.35 3.38 -8.13
CA GLY A 60 -0.55 4.40 -8.65
C GLY A 60 -1.32 5.16 -7.57
N LEU A 61 -1.80 4.47 -6.53
CA LEU A 61 -2.48 5.07 -5.38
C LEU A 61 -1.54 6.00 -4.60
N VAL A 62 -0.29 5.60 -4.38
CA VAL A 62 0.73 6.44 -3.73
C VAL A 62 0.98 7.72 -4.55
N ALA A 63 1.11 7.59 -5.87
CA ALA A 63 1.26 8.75 -6.74
C ALA A 63 0.03 9.68 -6.69
N ALA A 64 -1.18 9.11 -6.72
CA ALA A 64 -2.43 9.85 -6.64
C ALA A 64 -2.60 10.56 -5.29
N HIS A 65 -2.29 9.88 -4.18
CA HIS A 65 -2.32 10.45 -2.83
C HIS A 65 -1.47 11.72 -2.75
N ARG A 66 -0.23 11.68 -3.26
CA ARG A 66 0.66 12.86 -3.27
C ARG A 66 0.06 14.05 -4.02
N VAL A 67 -0.58 13.78 -5.16
CA VAL A 67 -1.26 14.82 -5.96
C VAL A 67 -2.46 15.38 -5.21
N ILE A 68 -3.28 14.53 -4.59
CA ILE A 68 -4.45 14.93 -3.79
C ILE A 68 -4.01 15.78 -2.60
N ARG A 69 -3.00 15.36 -1.84
CA ARG A 69 -2.44 16.11 -0.71
C ARG A 69 -1.96 17.49 -1.12
N ALA A 70 -1.31 17.61 -2.28
CA ALA A 70 -0.85 18.90 -2.81
C ALA A 70 -2.02 19.83 -3.21
N MET A 71 -3.18 19.26 -3.58
CA MET A 71 -4.40 20.02 -3.91
C MET A 71 -5.22 20.41 -2.66
N HIS A 72 -5.00 19.75 -1.53
CA HIS A 72 -5.79 19.90 -0.29
C HIS A 72 -4.91 20.19 0.93
N PRO A 73 -4.19 21.34 0.98
CA PRO A 73 -3.30 21.69 2.08
C PRO A 73 -4.03 21.95 3.42
N GLU A 74 -5.35 22.12 3.39
CA GLU A 74 -6.21 22.27 4.58
C GLU A 74 -6.42 20.95 5.34
N VAL A 75 -6.15 19.80 4.72
CA VAL A 75 -6.29 18.48 5.33
C VAL A 75 -5.01 18.12 6.07
N SER A 76 -5.16 17.58 7.29
CA SER A 76 -4.01 17.08 8.07
C SER A 76 -3.29 15.95 7.32
N PRO A 77 -1.95 15.99 7.17
CA PRO A 77 -1.19 14.91 6.55
C PRO A 77 -1.43 13.55 7.20
N ASP A 78 -1.58 13.53 8.53
CA ASP A 78 -1.82 12.29 9.30
C ASP A 78 -3.20 11.70 9.00
N ASP A 79 -4.22 12.55 8.82
CA ASP A 79 -5.58 12.11 8.50
C ASP A 79 -5.66 11.56 7.07
N ASP A 80 -5.01 12.22 6.11
CA ASP A 80 -4.96 11.78 4.71
C ASP A 80 -4.23 10.44 4.57
N LEU A 81 -3.11 10.28 5.27
CA LEU A 81 -2.36 9.03 5.33
C LEU A 81 -3.17 7.91 6.00
N ALA A 82 -3.91 8.22 7.08
CA ALA A 82 -4.79 7.25 7.74
C ALA A 82 -5.89 6.76 6.79
N VAL A 83 -6.44 7.64 5.94
CA VAL A 83 -7.43 7.26 4.92
C VAL A 83 -6.81 6.32 3.88
N LEU A 84 -5.61 6.63 3.38
CA LEU A 84 -4.90 5.75 2.43
C LEU A 84 -4.70 4.35 3.02
N ARG A 85 -4.23 4.26 4.27
CA ARG A 85 -4.06 2.98 4.98
C ARG A 85 -5.36 2.20 5.06
N VAL A 86 -6.49 2.85 5.38
CA VAL A 86 -7.80 2.18 5.44
C VAL A 86 -8.23 1.66 4.07
N ILE A 87 -8.03 2.44 2.99
CA ILE A 87 -8.37 2.02 1.63
C ILE A 87 -7.56 0.78 1.24
N VAL A 88 -6.23 0.83 1.41
CA VAL A 88 -5.32 -0.27 1.10
C VAL A 88 -5.68 -1.52 1.92
N THR A 89 -5.90 -1.36 3.23
CA THR A 89 -6.28 -2.44 4.15
C THR A 89 -7.57 -3.14 3.72
N ARG A 90 -8.62 -2.37 3.42
CA ARG A 90 -9.91 -2.94 2.99
C ARG A 90 -9.85 -3.61 1.63
N TRP A 91 -8.97 -3.13 0.75
CA TRP A 91 -8.83 -3.69 -0.59
C TRP A 91 -8.02 -4.99 -0.59
N LEU A 92 -6.97 -5.07 0.23
CA LEU A 92 -6.03 -6.19 0.21
C LEU A 92 -6.43 -7.36 1.11
N HIS A 93 -7.16 -7.10 2.20
CA HIS A 93 -7.55 -8.17 3.11
C HIS A 93 -8.61 -9.10 2.48
N PRO A 94 -8.59 -10.41 2.83
CA PRO A 94 -9.62 -11.35 2.42
C PRO A 94 -11.02 -10.86 2.81
N ALA A 95 -11.95 -10.85 1.84
CA ALA A 95 -13.34 -10.43 2.08
C ALA A 95 -14.12 -11.36 3.04
N ARG A 96 -13.59 -12.58 3.27
CA ARG A 96 -14.07 -13.53 4.27
C ARG A 96 -12.87 -14.06 5.04
N PRO A 97 -12.88 -14.05 6.40
CA PRO A 97 -11.92 -14.83 7.16
C PRO A 97 -12.00 -16.28 6.67
N GLY A 98 -10.87 -16.87 6.32
CA GLY A 98 -10.78 -18.11 5.55
C GLY A 98 -11.75 -19.20 6.02
N ARG A 99 -12.31 -19.94 5.05
CA ARG A 99 -12.91 -21.25 5.30
C ARG A 99 -11.88 -22.21 5.89
#